data_AF-A0A095B2F1-F1
#
_entry.id   AF-A0A095B2F1-F1
#
_cell.length_a   1.000
_cell.length_b   1.000
_cell.length_c   1.000
_cell.angle_alpha   90.00
_cell.angle_beta   90.00
_cell.angle_gamma   90.00
#
_symmetry.space_group_name_H-M   'P 1'
#
loop_
_entity.id
_entity.type
_entity.pdbx_description
1 polymer ?
#
loop_
_entity_poly.entity_id
_entity_poly.type
_entity_poly.pdbx_seq_one_letter_code
_entity_poly.pdbx_strand_id
1 'polypeptide(L)'
;MRFTPHQGIYAYERTNRKLKAAERRLRLDREKFPLFAAEIAESQPTPEELLDARGKAFVENQQANRAREAQHWWRARAELRAIPESERAAFLRYWDRCKCPGNAGYLLTYINMFRDGRLIVHEGEVRPRSDVEWERDRKAKIAAMTDLELDLMIQTHISPLFAEWAREERRRRAELHGEDRPDRRRIENRRQRGTRR
;
A
#
# COMPACT_ATOMS: atom_id res chain seq x y z
N MET A 1 11.46 -11.39 -2.19
CA MET A 1 10.68 -10.40 -2.97
C MET A 1 9.38 -11.05 -3.42
N ARG A 2 8.26 -10.48 -3.00
CA ARG A 2 6.91 -11.00 -3.21
C ARG A 2 6.47 -10.87 -4.66
N PHE A 3 6.20 -12.01 -5.29
CA PHE A 3 5.55 -12.07 -6.60
C PHE A 3 4.45 -13.11 -6.55
N THR A 4 3.28 -12.74 -7.08
CA THR A 4 2.19 -13.68 -7.28
C THR A 4 2.54 -14.54 -8.48
N PRO A 5 2.54 -15.88 -8.35
CA PRO A 5 2.70 -16.76 -9.49
C PRO A 5 1.69 -16.40 -10.56
N HIS A 6 2.12 -16.38 -11.82
CA HIS A 6 1.18 -16.26 -12.92
C HIS A 6 0.22 -17.45 -12.84
N GLN A 7 -1.04 -17.20 -12.50
CA GLN A 7 -2.11 -18.19 -12.43
C GLN A 7 -2.42 -18.59 -13.88
N GLY A 8 -1.62 -19.52 -14.38
CA GLY A 8 -1.50 -19.80 -15.79
C GLY A 8 -2.48 -20.86 -16.27
N ILE A 9 -2.81 -20.71 -17.55
CA ILE A 9 -3.09 -21.78 -18.51
C ILE A 9 -4.41 -22.53 -18.30
N TYR A 10 -5.53 -21.82 -18.46
CA TYR A 10 -6.71 -22.49 -19.01
C TYR A 10 -6.82 -22.14 -20.49
N ALA A 11 -7.13 -23.15 -21.30
CA ALA A 11 -7.51 -22.92 -22.67
C ALA A 11 -8.83 -22.13 -22.69
N TYR A 12 -9.01 -21.27 -23.69
CA TYR A 12 -10.31 -20.66 -23.89
C TYR A 12 -11.29 -21.71 -24.39
N GLU A 13 -12.03 -22.33 -23.47
CA GLU A 13 -13.00 -23.35 -23.83
C GLU A 13 -14.30 -22.72 -24.31
N ARG A 14 -14.82 -23.21 -25.44
CA ARG A 14 -16.17 -22.90 -25.91
C ARG A 14 -17.16 -23.77 -25.13
N THR A 15 -17.90 -23.15 -24.20
CA THR A 15 -18.92 -23.86 -23.42
C THR A 15 -20.32 -23.44 -23.86
N ASN A 16 -21.32 -24.29 -23.64
CA ASN A 16 -22.73 -23.98 -23.92
C ASN A 16 -23.18 -22.67 -23.26
N ARG A 17 -22.67 -22.37 -22.06
CA ARG A 17 -22.94 -21.10 -21.36
C ARG A 17 -22.39 -19.90 -22.13
N LYS A 18 -21.17 -20.01 -22.69
CA LYS A 18 -20.55 -18.94 -23.48
C LYS A 18 -21.25 -18.76 -24.83
N LEU A 19 -21.70 -19.85 -25.46
CA LEU A 19 -22.49 -19.81 -26.71
C LEU A 19 -23.80 -19.05 -26.52
N LYS A 20 -24.62 -19.44 -25.54
CA LYS A 20 -25.87 -18.71 -25.22
C LYS A 20 -25.63 -17.24 -24.86
N ALA A 21 -24.52 -16.94 -24.20
CA ALA A 21 -24.13 -15.55 -23.90
C ALA A 21 -23.72 -14.78 -25.17
N ALA A 22 -23.05 -15.42 -26.12
CA ALA A 22 -22.71 -14.86 -27.42
C ALA A 22 -23.97 -14.59 -28.25
N GLU A 23 -24.88 -15.56 -28.37
CA GLU A 23 -26.19 -15.40 -29.01
C GLU A 23 -26.97 -14.21 -28.43
N ARG A 24 -27.07 -14.15 -27.09
CA ARG A 24 -27.74 -13.04 -26.40
C ARG A 24 -27.07 -11.71 -26.71
N ARG A 25 -25.73 -11.66 -26.73
CA ARG A 25 -24.98 -10.45 -27.04
C ARG A 25 -25.26 -9.97 -28.47
N LEU A 26 -25.19 -10.86 -29.47
CA LEU A 26 -25.45 -10.53 -30.87
C LEU A 26 -26.89 -10.04 -31.06
N ARG A 27 -27.85 -10.70 -30.42
CA ARG A 27 -29.26 -10.26 -30.42
C ARG A 27 -29.44 -8.86 -29.84
N LEU A 28 -28.89 -8.60 -28.65
CA LEU A 28 -28.96 -7.29 -28.00
C LEU A 28 -28.31 -6.18 -28.83
N ASP A 29 -27.26 -6.52 -29.58
CA ASP A 29 -26.57 -5.57 -30.45
C ASP A 29 -27.45 -5.14 -31.64
N ARG A 30 -28.24 -6.06 -32.21
CA ARG A 30 -29.27 -5.76 -33.22
C ARG A 30 -30.42 -4.94 -32.64
N GLU A 31 -30.94 -5.35 -31.49
CA GLU A 31 -32.05 -4.67 -30.80
C GLU A 31 -31.70 -3.24 -30.39
N LYS A 32 -30.41 -2.95 -30.17
CA LYS A 32 -29.93 -1.59 -29.87
C LYS A 32 -30.10 -0.62 -31.04
N PHE A 33 -30.11 -1.12 -32.28
CA PHE A 33 -30.23 -0.30 -33.48
C PHE A 33 -31.33 -0.85 -34.40
N PRO A 34 -32.63 -0.69 -34.03
CA PRO A 34 -33.73 -1.34 -34.73
C PRO A 34 -33.83 -1.00 -36.22
N LEU A 35 -33.50 0.24 -36.60
CA LEU A 35 -33.54 0.70 -37.99
C LEU A 35 -32.47 0.03 -38.88
N PHE A 36 -31.42 -0.54 -38.28
CA PHE A 36 -30.32 -1.21 -38.97
C PHE A 36 -30.23 -2.69 -38.59
N ALA A 37 -31.28 -3.26 -38.00
CA ALA A 37 -31.21 -4.60 -37.41
C ALA A 37 -30.93 -5.69 -38.46
N ALA A 38 -31.41 -5.50 -39.71
CA ALA A 38 -31.19 -6.43 -40.80
C ALA A 38 -29.73 -6.35 -41.31
N GLU A 39 -29.22 -5.15 -41.53
CA GLU A 39 -27.84 -4.89 -41.97
C GLU A 39 -26.82 -5.34 -40.92
N ILE A 40 -27.13 -5.14 -39.64
CA ILE A 40 -26.31 -5.64 -38.53
C ILE A 40 -26.37 -7.17 -38.47
N ALA A 41 -27.54 -7.79 -38.70
CA ALA A 41 -27.63 -9.25 -38.72
C ALA A 41 -26.79 -9.89 -39.83
N GLU A 42 -26.78 -9.28 -41.01
CA GLU A 42 -26.03 -9.76 -42.18
C GLU A 42 -24.50 -9.66 -41.97
N SER A 43 -24.04 -8.60 -41.30
CA SER A 43 -22.62 -8.38 -41.03
C SER A 43 -22.11 -9.06 -39.76
N GLN A 44 -23.00 -9.58 -38.91
CA GLN A 44 -22.61 -10.22 -37.65
C GLN A 44 -22.01 -11.61 -37.88
N PRO A 45 -20.94 -11.97 -37.14
CA PRO A 45 -20.45 -13.35 -37.12
C PRO A 45 -21.46 -14.25 -36.42
N THR A 46 -21.39 -15.55 -36.72
CA THR A 46 -22.06 -16.57 -35.90
C THR A 46 -21.53 -16.55 -34.45
N PRO A 47 -22.32 -17.02 -33.47
CA PRO A 47 -21.86 -17.16 -32.09
C PRO A 47 -20.56 -17.97 -31.95
N GLU A 48 -20.40 -19.03 -32.75
CA GLU A 48 -19.21 -19.88 -32.82
C GLU A 48 -17.99 -19.09 -33.31
N GLU A 49 -18.11 -18.40 -34.44
CA GLU A 49 -17.04 -17.58 -35.01
C GLU A 49 -16.61 -16.47 -34.05
N LEU A 50 -17.56 -15.83 -33.36
CA LEU A 50 -17.27 -14.83 -32.34
C LEU A 50 -16.44 -15.41 -31.19
N LEU A 51 -16.79 -16.62 -30.73
CA LEU A 51 -16.05 -17.28 -29.64
C LEU A 51 -14.68 -17.78 -30.11
N ASP A 52 -14.52 -18.19 -31.38
CA ASP A 52 -13.23 -18.56 -31.95
C ASP A 52 -12.29 -17.38 -32.09
N ALA A 53 -12.81 -16.24 -32.57
CA ALA A 53 -12.06 -14.99 -32.60
C ALA A 53 -11.59 -14.59 -31.20
N ARG A 54 -12.46 -14.73 -30.19
CA ARG A 54 -12.08 -14.50 -28.78
C ARG A 54 -11.04 -15.49 -28.27
N GLY A 55 -11.11 -16.76 -28.65
CA GLY A 55 -10.13 -17.77 -28.30
C GLY A 55 -8.74 -17.41 -28.83
N LYS A 56 -8.63 -17.01 -30.10
CA LYS A 56 -7.38 -16.53 -30.71
C LYS A 56 -6.84 -15.29 -29.98
N ALA A 57 -7.68 -14.28 -29.82
CA ALA A 57 -7.31 -13.05 -29.11
C ALA A 57 -6.90 -13.30 -27.65
N PHE A 58 -7.52 -14.28 -26.98
CA PHE A 58 -7.14 -14.67 -25.61
C PHE A 58 -5.70 -15.19 -25.56
N VAL A 59 -5.32 -16.08 -26.49
CA VAL A 59 -3.95 -16.61 -26.55
C VAL A 59 -2.94 -15.50 -26.82
N GLU A 60 -3.22 -14.65 -27.80
CA GLU A 60 -2.37 -13.50 -28.14
C GLU A 60 -2.20 -12.55 -26.95
N ASN A 61 -3.30 -12.20 -26.27
CA ASN A 61 -3.28 -11.32 -25.10
C ASN A 61 -2.51 -11.96 -23.94
N GLN A 62 -2.67 -13.27 -23.70
CA GLN A 62 -1.89 -13.98 -22.67
C GLN A 62 -0.38 -13.92 -22.97
N GLN A 63 0.03 -14.12 -24.22
CA GLN A 63 1.44 -14.00 -24.60
C GLN A 63 1.95 -12.57 -24.48
N ALA A 64 1.20 -11.59 -24.97
CA ALA A 64 1.54 -10.17 -24.84
C ALA A 64 1.68 -9.75 -23.38
N ASN A 65 0.79 -10.22 -22.49
CA ASN A 65 0.85 -9.95 -21.06
C ASN A 65 2.11 -10.55 -20.43
N ARG A 66 2.47 -11.79 -20.76
CA ARG A 66 3.71 -12.41 -20.27
C ARG A 66 4.95 -11.67 -20.74
N ALA A 67 5.00 -11.30 -22.02
CA ALA A 67 6.10 -10.53 -22.59
C ALA A 67 6.24 -9.17 -21.89
N ARG A 68 5.12 -8.47 -21.67
CA ARG A 68 5.08 -7.20 -20.96
C ARG A 68 5.50 -7.33 -19.49
N GLU A 69 5.00 -8.32 -18.76
CA GLU A 69 5.41 -8.58 -17.38
C GLU A 69 6.91 -8.90 -17.28
N ALA A 70 7.43 -9.69 -18.22
CA ALA A 70 8.87 -9.94 -18.30
C ALA A 70 9.63 -8.62 -18.49
N GLN A 71 9.28 -7.79 -19.48
CA GLN A 71 9.91 -6.48 -19.71
C GLN A 71 9.86 -5.58 -18.47
N HIS A 72 8.70 -5.50 -17.80
CA HIS A 72 8.56 -4.76 -16.55
C HIS A 72 9.49 -5.31 -15.47
N TRP A 73 9.64 -6.62 -15.38
CA TRP A 73 10.54 -7.25 -14.41
C TRP A 73 12.01 -6.89 -14.67
N TRP A 74 12.47 -7.00 -15.91
CA TRP A 74 13.82 -6.59 -16.30
C TRP A 74 14.10 -5.13 -15.92
N ARG A 75 13.16 -4.24 -16.26
CA ARG A 75 13.25 -2.83 -15.91
C ARG A 75 13.25 -2.61 -14.41
N ALA A 76 12.29 -3.18 -13.68
CA ALA A 76 12.18 -3.04 -12.23
C ALA A 76 13.46 -3.49 -11.52
N ARG A 77 14.10 -4.58 -11.96
CA ARG A 77 15.39 -5.01 -11.40
C ARG A 77 16.51 -4.01 -11.64
N ALA A 78 16.58 -3.42 -12.83
CA ALA A 78 17.58 -2.39 -13.14
C ALA A 78 17.38 -1.15 -12.25
N GLU A 79 16.14 -0.68 -12.14
CA GLU A 79 15.79 0.49 -11.32
C GLU A 79 16.03 0.23 -9.83
N LEU A 80 15.69 -0.96 -9.32
CA LEU A 80 16.00 -1.35 -7.93
C LEU A 80 17.49 -1.30 -7.64
N ARG A 81 18.33 -1.75 -8.57
CA ARG A 81 19.78 -1.74 -8.40
C ARG A 81 20.36 -0.32 -8.34
N ALA A 82 19.69 0.65 -8.96
CA ALA A 82 20.07 2.06 -8.93
C ALA A 82 19.76 2.73 -7.57
N ILE A 83 18.85 2.17 -6.77
CA ILE A 83 18.55 2.67 -5.41
C ILE A 83 19.71 2.31 -4.47
N PRO A 84 20.18 3.25 -3.61
CA PRO A 84 21.20 2.97 -2.58
C PRO A 84 20.84 1.76 -1.71
N GLU A 85 21.83 0.97 -1.27
CA GLU A 85 21.58 -0.31 -0.58
C GLU A 85 20.69 -0.18 0.66
N SER A 86 20.94 0.82 1.51
CA SER A 86 20.16 1.05 2.74
C SER A 86 18.68 1.31 2.44
N GLU A 87 18.40 2.15 1.45
CA GLU A 87 17.06 2.50 0.99
C GLU A 87 16.39 1.33 0.26
N ARG A 88 17.14 0.63 -0.58
CA ARG A 88 16.69 -0.57 -1.28
C ARG A 88 16.24 -1.63 -0.29
N ALA A 89 17.01 -1.89 0.77
CA ALA A 89 16.63 -2.86 1.79
C ALA A 89 15.31 -2.48 2.47
N ALA A 90 15.10 -1.19 2.80
CA ALA A 90 13.84 -0.70 3.35
C ALA A 90 12.67 -0.87 2.36
N PHE A 91 12.90 -0.53 1.09
CA PHE A 91 11.92 -0.68 0.03
C PHE A 91 11.51 -2.14 -0.20
N LEU A 92 12.46 -3.08 -0.18
CA LEU A 92 12.16 -4.51 -0.33
C LEU A 92 11.29 -5.03 0.83
N ARG A 93 11.58 -4.64 2.07
CA ARG A 93 10.72 -4.97 3.23
C ARG A 93 9.33 -4.39 3.11
N TYR A 94 9.21 -3.17 2.56
CA TYR A 94 7.92 -2.54 2.29
C TYR A 94 7.15 -3.31 1.20
N TRP A 95 7.81 -3.64 0.10
CA TRP A 95 7.20 -4.39 -1.01
C TRP A 95 6.67 -5.77 -0.59
N ASP A 96 7.43 -6.48 0.24
CA ASP A 96 7.04 -7.80 0.74
C ASP A 96 5.80 -7.74 1.66
N ARG A 97 5.52 -6.57 2.27
CA ARG A 97 4.35 -6.34 3.16
C ARG A 97 3.20 -5.57 2.49
N CYS A 98 3.39 -4.98 1.30
CA CYS A 98 2.31 -4.20 0.67
C CYS A 98 1.08 -5.08 0.38
N LYS A 99 -0.11 -4.47 0.46
CA LYS A 99 -1.38 -5.10 0.06
C LYS A 99 -1.62 -5.06 -1.45
N CYS A 100 -0.72 -4.42 -2.19
CA CYS A 100 -0.81 -4.26 -3.64
C CYS A 100 -0.65 -5.60 -4.37
N PRO A 101 -1.08 -5.77 -5.64
CA PRO A 101 -0.78 -6.98 -6.40
C PRO A 101 0.73 -7.23 -6.55
N GLY A 102 1.16 -8.48 -6.40
CA GLY A 102 2.58 -8.86 -6.48
C GLY A 102 3.06 -9.10 -7.90
N ASN A 103 2.97 -8.10 -8.78
CA ASN A 103 3.47 -8.21 -10.16
C ASN A 103 4.48 -7.11 -10.49
N ALA A 104 5.17 -7.25 -11.63
CA ALA A 104 6.27 -6.36 -11.98
C ALA A 104 5.79 -4.95 -12.36
N GLY A 105 4.59 -4.85 -12.93
CA GLY A 105 3.95 -3.55 -13.22
C GLY A 105 3.73 -2.73 -11.95
N TYR A 106 3.13 -3.31 -10.91
CA TYR A 106 2.96 -2.64 -9.62
C TYR A 106 4.30 -2.32 -8.96
N LEU A 107 5.25 -3.27 -8.98
CA LEU A 107 6.58 -3.01 -8.45
C LEU A 107 7.20 -1.75 -9.07
N LEU A 108 7.14 -1.61 -10.39
CA LEU A 108 7.66 -0.44 -11.10
C LEU A 108 6.93 0.84 -10.69
N THR A 109 5.61 0.80 -10.51
CA THR A 109 4.84 1.93 -9.98
C THR A 109 5.34 2.38 -8.61
N TYR A 110 5.58 1.44 -7.69
CA TYR A 110 6.08 1.76 -6.35
C TYR A 110 7.52 2.26 -6.36
N ILE A 111 8.37 1.74 -7.25
CA ILE A 111 9.73 2.28 -7.47
C ILE A 111 9.64 3.73 -7.96
N ASN A 112 8.76 4.02 -8.93
CA ASN A 112 8.55 5.39 -9.40
C ASN A 112 8.04 6.30 -8.28
N MET A 113 7.08 5.85 -7.46
CA MET A 113 6.61 6.61 -6.30
C MET A 113 7.72 6.88 -5.29
N PHE A 114 8.64 5.94 -5.10
CA PHE A 114 9.82 6.10 -4.26
C PHE A 114 10.80 7.13 -4.83
N ARG A 115 11.13 7.02 -6.12
CA ARG A 115 12.01 7.96 -6.83
C ARG A 115 11.45 9.38 -6.90
N ASP A 116 10.15 9.50 -7.18
CA ASP A 116 9.45 10.78 -7.23
C ASP A 116 9.19 11.34 -5.81
N GLY A 117 9.61 10.61 -4.77
CA GLY A 117 9.60 11.04 -3.38
C GLY A 117 8.23 10.97 -2.70
N ARG A 118 7.21 10.41 -3.35
CA ARG A 118 5.89 10.16 -2.72
C ARG A 118 5.99 9.10 -1.63
N LEU A 119 6.94 8.17 -1.77
CA LEU A 119 7.36 7.25 -0.73
C LEU A 119 8.78 7.63 -0.30
N ILE A 120 9.02 7.72 1.01
CA ILE A 120 10.32 8.06 1.56
C ILE A 120 10.71 7.05 2.64
N VAL A 121 12.02 6.90 2.88
CA VAL A 121 12.50 6.18 4.05
C VAL A 121 12.42 7.12 5.25
N HIS A 122 11.66 6.71 6.27
CA HIS A 122 11.54 7.39 7.54
C HIS A 122 11.70 6.36 8.66
N GLU A 123 12.65 6.60 9.56
CA GLU A 123 12.97 5.69 10.68
C GLU A 123 13.27 4.24 10.23
N GLY A 124 13.89 4.08 9.04
CA GLY A 124 14.26 2.78 8.49
C GLY A 124 13.12 2.01 7.81
N GLU A 125 11.92 2.60 7.74
CA GLU A 125 10.77 2.06 7.02
C GLU A 125 10.34 2.96 5.87
N VAL A 126 9.79 2.38 4.80
CA VAL A 126 9.21 3.17 3.71
C VAL A 126 7.80 3.57 4.08
N ARG A 127 7.53 4.88 4.06
CA ARG A 127 6.22 5.47 4.36
C ARG A 127 5.81 6.49 3.30
N PRO A 128 4.51 6.75 3.10
CA PRO A 128 4.07 7.88 2.31
C PRO A 128 4.60 9.19 2.89
N ARG A 129 5.14 10.07 2.04
CA ARG A 129 5.62 11.39 2.46
C ARG A 129 4.53 12.18 3.19
N SER A 130 3.30 12.12 2.70
CA SER A 130 2.14 12.77 3.30
C SER A 130 1.96 12.40 4.78
N ASP A 131 2.16 11.12 5.10
CA ASP A 131 1.97 10.62 6.46
C ASP A 131 3.08 11.15 7.37
N VAL A 132 4.33 11.15 6.88
CA VAL A 132 5.49 11.67 7.63
C VAL A 132 5.38 13.18 7.85
N GLU A 133 4.98 13.94 6.83
CA GLU A 133 4.76 15.38 6.93
C GLU A 133 3.63 15.69 7.92
N TRP A 134 2.51 14.96 7.84
CA TRP A 134 1.41 15.08 8.77
C TRP A 134 1.82 14.79 10.22
N GLU A 135 2.60 13.74 10.46
CA GLU A 135 3.11 13.41 11.79
C GLU A 135 4.03 14.50 12.34
N ARG A 136 4.96 15.00 11.51
CA ARG A 136 5.88 16.07 11.87
C ARG A 136 5.13 17.33 12.27
N ASP A 137 4.21 17.78 11.42
CA ASP A 137 3.46 19.02 11.64
C ASP A 137 2.57 18.90 12.88
N ARG A 138 2.02 17.70 13.14
CA ARG A 138 1.23 17.45 14.35
C ARG A 138 2.08 17.43 15.61
N LYS A 139 3.25 16.78 15.59
CA LYS A 139 4.20 16.79 16.71
C LYS A 139 4.70 18.20 17.01
N ALA A 140 4.96 19.01 15.98
CA ALA A 140 5.32 20.43 16.16
C ALA A 140 4.21 21.22 16.85
N LYS A 141 2.94 20.98 16.49
CA LYS A 141 1.81 21.60 17.18
C LYS A 141 1.73 21.19 18.65
N ILE A 142 1.95 19.92 18.97
CA ILE A 142 1.97 19.42 20.36
C ILE A 142 3.13 20.06 21.14
N ALA A 143 4.31 20.13 20.55
CA ALA A 143 5.48 20.78 21.17
C ALA A 143 5.25 22.27 21.46
N ALA A 144 4.37 22.94 20.71
CA ALA A 144 3.99 24.33 20.93
C ALA A 144 2.87 24.52 21.98
N MET A 145 2.20 23.45 22.43
CA MET A 145 1.12 23.54 23.43
C MET A 145 1.67 23.90 24.82
N THR A 146 0.86 24.60 25.62
CA THR A 146 1.12 24.81 27.04
C THR A 146 0.98 23.51 27.85
N ASP A 147 1.54 23.47 29.06
CA ASP A 147 1.44 22.29 29.92
C ASP A 147 -0.02 21.94 30.27
N LEU A 148 -0.86 22.96 30.48
CA LEU A 148 -2.29 22.78 30.72
C LEU A 148 -3.01 22.17 29.51
N GLU A 149 -2.67 22.62 28.30
CA GLU A 149 -3.23 22.06 27.07
C GLU A 149 -2.76 20.62 26.83
N LEU A 150 -1.50 20.29 27.16
CA LEU A 150 -1.00 18.93 27.11
C LEU A 150 -1.77 18.02 28.08
N ASP A 151 -1.96 18.45 29.33
CA ASP A 151 -2.70 17.67 30.34
C ASP A 151 -4.16 17.46 29.93
N LEU A 152 -4.82 18.49 29.40
CA LEU A 152 -6.17 18.38 28.86
C LEU A 152 -6.22 17.39 27.70
N MET A 153 -5.24 17.44 26.77
CA MET A 153 -5.17 16.52 25.64
C MET A 153 -4.94 15.08 26.12
N ILE A 154 -4.09 14.86 27.12
CA ILE A 154 -3.84 13.52 27.68
C ILE A 154 -5.11 12.91 28.27
N GLN A 155 -5.94 13.72 28.91
CA GLN A 155 -7.16 13.26 29.60
C GLN A 155 -8.35 13.07 28.65
N THR A 156 -8.48 13.91 27.63
CA THR A 156 -9.74 14.03 26.86
C THR A 156 -9.64 13.61 25.40
N HIS A 157 -8.42 13.46 24.85
CA HIS A 157 -8.28 13.25 23.41
C HIS A 157 -8.71 11.84 22.99
N ILE A 158 -9.59 11.76 21.97
CA ILE A 158 -10.19 10.51 21.47
C ILE A 158 -9.13 9.55 20.89
N SER A 159 -8.13 10.09 20.21
CA SER A 159 -7.01 9.31 19.67
C SER A 159 -5.97 9.01 20.76
N PRO A 160 -5.70 7.72 21.10
CA PRO A 160 -4.69 7.36 22.08
C PRO A 160 -3.27 7.74 21.64
N LEU A 161 -2.99 7.71 20.34
CA LEU A 161 -1.70 8.11 19.78
C LEU A 161 -1.32 9.54 20.14
N PHE A 162 -2.28 10.48 20.06
CA PHE A 162 -1.99 11.88 20.38
C PHE A 162 -1.83 12.10 21.89
N ALA A 163 -2.58 11.35 22.70
CA ALA A 163 -2.38 11.36 24.14
C ALA A 163 -0.98 10.85 24.51
N GLU A 164 -0.49 9.81 23.83
CA GLU A 164 0.87 9.30 24.01
C GLU A 164 1.94 10.33 23.60
N TRP A 165 1.78 10.99 22.46
CA TRP A 165 2.71 12.06 22.03
C TRP A 165 2.72 13.25 22.99
N ALA A 166 1.58 13.64 23.58
CA ALA A 166 1.58 14.64 24.64
C ALA A 166 2.31 14.17 25.90
N ARG A 167 2.11 12.92 26.32
CA ARG A 167 2.85 12.37 27.48
C ARG A 167 4.35 12.36 27.21
N GLU A 168 4.74 12.02 25.99
CA GLU A 168 6.14 12.03 25.57
C GLU A 168 6.74 13.44 25.62
N GLU A 169 6.05 14.44 25.07
CA GLU A 169 6.48 15.83 25.14
C GLU A 169 6.52 16.34 26.60
N ARG A 170 5.57 15.93 27.44
CA ARG A 170 5.57 16.28 28.87
C ARG A 170 6.78 15.69 29.59
N ARG A 171 7.12 14.42 29.33
CA ARG A 171 8.34 13.78 29.86
C ARG A 171 9.59 14.52 29.40
N ARG A 172 9.66 14.85 28.12
CA ARG A 172 10.79 15.60 27.54
C ARG A 172 10.98 16.96 28.22
N ARG A 173 9.91 17.69 28.50
CA ARG A 173 9.97 18.97 29.25
C ARG A 173 10.46 18.77 30.68
N ALA A 174 9.96 17.77 31.39
CA ALA A 174 10.41 17.48 32.75
C ALA A 174 11.92 17.14 32.81
N GLU A 175 12.43 16.40 31.82
CA GLU A 175 13.85 16.09 31.69
C GLU A 175 14.71 17.34 31.41
N LEU A 176 14.22 18.28 30.58
CA LEU A 176 14.90 19.53 30.27
C LEU A 176 14.90 20.53 31.44
N HIS A 177 13.80 20.56 32.22
CA HIS A 177 13.66 21.45 33.38
C HIS A 177 14.25 20.88 34.67
N GLY A 178 14.82 19.67 34.64
CA GLY A 178 15.55 19.10 35.76
C GLY A 178 14.68 18.81 36.99
N GLU A 179 13.38 18.61 36.82
CA GLU A 179 12.51 18.24 37.94
C GLU A 179 12.73 16.77 38.35
N ASP A 180 13.46 16.63 39.46
CA ASP A 180 13.49 15.51 40.41
C ASP A 180 13.50 14.08 39.84
N ARG A 181 14.72 13.57 39.61
CA ARG A 181 15.01 12.19 40.03
C ARG A 181 14.76 12.15 41.54
N PRO A 182 13.82 11.34 42.07
CA PRO A 182 13.65 11.24 43.50
C PRO A 182 14.96 10.79 44.11
N ASP A 183 15.51 11.71 44.90
CA ASP A 183 16.78 11.67 45.58
C ASP A 183 17.06 10.28 46.18
N ARG A 184 18.17 9.65 45.75
CA ARG A 184 18.67 8.38 46.31
C ARG A 184 18.85 8.47 47.83
N ARG A 185 18.84 9.67 48.43
CA ARG A 185 18.83 9.90 49.89
C ARG A 185 17.60 9.34 50.62
N ARG A 186 16.49 9.02 49.96
CA ARG A 186 15.32 8.40 50.63
C ARG A 186 15.48 6.89 50.90
N ILE A 187 16.38 6.21 50.20
CA ILE A 187 16.61 4.75 50.39
C ILE A 187 17.57 4.49 51.57
N GLU A 188 18.50 5.40 51.83
CA GLU A 188 19.51 5.24 52.89
C GLU A 188 18.93 5.49 54.29
N ASN A 189 18.02 6.47 54.43
CA ASN A 189 17.36 6.77 55.71
C ASN A 189 16.37 5.69 56.16
N ARG A 190 15.90 4.81 55.27
CA ARG A 190 15.02 3.69 55.62
C ARG A 190 15.79 2.46 56.13
N ARG A 191 17.08 2.33 55.80
CA ARG A 191 17.96 1.27 56.34
C ARG A 191 18.50 1.59 57.73
N GLN A 192 18.69 2.87 58.07
CA GLN A 192 19.17 3.26 59.40
C GLN A 192 18.11 3.20 60.51
N ARG A 193 16.81 3.27 60.19
CA ARG A 193 15.72 3.17 61.20
C ARG A 193 15.32 1.74 61.58
N GLY A 194 15.86 0.72 60.92
CA GLY A 194 15.57 -0.70 61.22
C GLY A 194 16.58 -1.39 62.14
N THR A 195 17.60 -0.67 62.63
CA THR A 195 18.70 -1.28 63.40
C THR A 195 18.89 -0.54 64.73
N ARG A 196 17.89 -0.58 65.62
CA ARG A 196 18.09 -0.30 67.05
C ARG A 196 16.98 -0.94 67.89
N ARG A 197 17.42 -2.02 68.55
CA ARG A 197 16.81 -2.81 69.64
C ARG A 197 15.63 -3.70 69.29
#